data_AF-A0A2C5Y004-F1
#
_entry.id   AF-A0A2C5Y004-F1
#
_cell.length_a   1.000
_cell.length_b   1.000
_cell.length_c   1.000
_cell.angle_alpha   90.00
_cell.angle_beta   90.00
_cell.angle_gamma   90.00
#
_symmetry.space_group_name_H-M   'P 1'
#
loop_
_entity.id
_entity.type
_entity.pdbx_description
1 polymer ?
#
loop_
_entity_poly.entity_id
_entity_poly.type
_entity_poly.pdbx_seq_one_letter_code
_entity_poly.pdbx_strand_id
1 'polypeptide(L)'
;MAADQAPTAASAEYPTKSLGMRKNGKPPSFSSCFCSLRQADGPAPPGKQWHAPKKAFRPTAGLTPYEKRVKERAALAQIKAKERELKEEKEEKRKQRIDAIRAKRAQKEEKERYEKMAEKMHRKRVERLKRKEKRNKLLNS
;
A
#
# COMPACT_ATOMS: atom_id res chain seq x y z
N MET A 1 -17.92 25.15 24.78
CA MET A 1 -16.62 24.94 25.44
C MET A 1 -16.51 23.49 25.86
N ALA A 2 -15.95 22.65 24.99
CA ALA A 2 -15.55 21.29 25.32
C ALA A 2 -14.13 21.14 24.79
N ALA A 3 -13.22 20.84 25.70
CA ALA A 3 -11.78 20.98 25.57
C ALA A 3 -11.17 19.99 24.58
N ASP A 4 -10.12 20.47 23.92
CA ASP A 4 -9.15 19.71 23.14
C ASP A 4 -8.66 18.46 23.87
N GLN A 5 -8.79 17.30 23.21
CA GLN A 5 -7.92 16.16 23.47
C GLN A 5 -7.19 15.83 22.18
N ALA A 6 -5.97 16.37 22.07
CA ALA A 6 -4.97 15.93 21.11
C ALA A 6 -4.59 14.47 21.40
N PRO A 7 -4.45 13.61 20.37
CA PRO A 7 -3.82 12.31 20.57
C PRO A 7 -2.33 12.52 20.86
N THR A 8 -1.94 12.17 22.08
CA THR A 8 -0.55 12.11 22.53
C THR A 8 0.29 11.25 21.59
N ALA A 9 1.41 11.80 21.14
CA ALA A 9 2.42 11.12 20.33
C ALA A 9 2.84 9.81 21.01
N ALA A 10 2.51 8.68 20.38
CA ALA A 10 3.08 7.39 20.74
C ALA A 10 4.59 7.44 20.46
N SER A 11 5.36 7.43 21.55
CA SER A 11 6.81 7.34 21.56
C SER A 11 7.30 6.14 20.75
N ALA A 12 8.21 6.41 19.82
CA ALA A 12 8.92 5.42 19.05
C ALA A 12 9.80 4.55 19.95
N GLU A 13 9.40 3.31 20.19
CA GLU A 13 10.30 2.27 20.69
C GLU A 13 11.02 1.61 19.51
N TYR A 14 12.21 2.13 19.20
CA TYR A 14 13.14 1.43 18.32
C TYR A 14 13.79 0.28 19.10
N PRO A 15 13.76 -0.97 18.61
CA PRO A 15 14.55 -2.02 19.23
C PRO A 15 16.05 -1.74 18.98
N THR A 16 16.74 -1.27 20.01
CA THR A 16 18.20 -1.17 20.06
C THR A 16 18.79 -2.58 20.07
N LYS A 17 19.13 -3.12 18.90
CA LYS A 17 19.98 -4.32 18.82
C LYS A 17 21.39 -3.94 19.28
N SER A 18 21.72 -4.39 20.48
CA SER A 18 23.02 -4.28 21.12
C SER A 18 24.14 -4.80 20.22
N LEU A 19 25.17 -3.96 20.05
CA LEU A 19 26.49 -4.36 19.54
C LEU A 19 27.00 -5.58 20.32
N GLY A 20 27.10 -6.72 19.65
CA GLY A 20 27.82 -7.87 20.17
C GLY A 20 29.30 -7.53 20.25
N MET A 21 29.80 -7.37 21.48
CA MET A 21 31.22 -7.31 21.78
C MET A 21 31.86 -8.67 21.45
N ARG A 22 32.97 -8.57 20.72
CA ARG A 22 33.82 -9.66 20.24
C ARG A 22 34.37 -10.44 21.44
N LYS A 23 34.10 -11.74 21.49
CA LYS A 23 34.78 -12.63 22.43
C LYS A 23 36.10 -13.07 21.79
N ASN A 24 37.18 -12.73 22.48
CA ASN A 24 38.57 -13.14 22.30
C ASN A 24 39.42 -12.19 21.44
N GLY A 25 40.09 -11.28 22.16
CA GLY A 25 41.13 -10.41 21.66
C GLY A 25 42.42 -11.16 21.36
N LYS A 26 42.94 -10.91 20.16
CA LYS A 26 44.37 -10.86 19.88
C LYS A 26 44.60 -9.65 18.98
N PRO A 27 45.29 -8.59 19.43
CA PRO A 27 45.66 -7.51 18.55
C PRO A 27 46.77 -8.01 17.60
N PRO A 28 46.71 -7.75 16.28
CA PRO A 28 47.92 -7.79 15.48
C PRO A 28 48.81 -6.65 15.95
N SER A 29 49.96 -7.03 16.49
CA SER A 29 51.08 -6.16 16.86
C SER A 29 51.33 -5.09 15.78
N PHE A 30 51.16 -3.83 16.16
CA PHE A 30 51.78 -2.70 15.48
C PHE A 30 53.30 -2.83 15.73
N SER A 31 53.99 -3.55 14.84
CA SER A 31 55.44 -3.45 14.71
C SER A 31 55.69 -2.63 13.46
N SER A 32 55.96 -1.35 13.68
CA SER A 32 56.59 -0.47 12.72
C SER A 32 57.97 -1.03 12.37
N CYS A 33 58.06 -1.70 11.23
CA CYS A 33 59.31 -1.76 10.49
C CYS A 33 59.00 -1.44 9.03
N PHE A 34 59.53 -0.30 8.64
CA PHE A 34 59.63 0.25 7.30
C PHE A 34 59.84 -0.86 6.26
N CYS A 35 58.80 -1.20 5.51
CA CYS A 35 58.94 -2.03 4.32
C CYS A 35 58.48 -1.21 3.13
N SER A 36 59.41 -0.38 2.68
CA SER A 36 59.43 0.24 1.37
C SER A 36 58.93 -0.74 0.30
N LEU A 37 57.97 -0.26 -0.48
CA LEU A 37 57.80 -0.54 -1.91
C LEU A 37 58.59 -1.76 -2.41
N ARG A 38 57.97 -2.93 -2.33
CA ARG A 38 58.42 -4.10 -3.10
C ARG A 38 57.23 -4.60 -3.90
N GLN A 39 56.86 -3.82 -4.92
CA GLN A 39 56.28 -4.43 -6.12
C GLN A 39 57.36 -5.35 -6.66
N ALA A 40 57.20 -6.65 -6.40
CA ALA A 40 57.96 -7.66 -7.08
C ALA A 40 57.47 -7.69 -8.53
N ASP A 41 58.16 -6.96 -9.40
CA ASP A 41 58.18 -7.27 -10.82
C ASP A 41 58.87 -8.63 -10.99
N GLY A 42 58.18 -9.58 -11.63
CA GLY A 42 58.79 -10.80 -12.14
C GLY A 42 57.76 -11.89 -12.39
N PRO A 43 57.50 -12.24 -13.66
CA PRO A 43 58.42 -13.20 -14.29
C PRO A 43 59.18 -12.63 -15.50
N ALA A 44 60.34 -13.24 -15.76
CA ALA A 44 61.26 -12.99 -16.88
C ALA A 44 60.57 -12.69 -18.22
N PRO A 45 61.18 -11.89 -19.12
CA PRO A 45 60.51 -11.28 -20.27
C PRO A 45 59.82 -12.34 -21.13
N PRO A 46 58.47 -12.41 -21.13
CA PRO A 46 57.78 -13.17 -22.16
C PRO A 46 57.85 -12.37 -23.45
N GLY A 47 58.09 -13.06 -24.57
CA GLY A 47 58.01 -12.47 -25.91
C GLY A 47 56.73 -11.65 -26.05
N LYS A 48 56.86 -10.47 -26.69
CA LYS A 48 55.82 -9.46 -26.96
C LYS A 48 54.41 -10.03 -26.78
N GLN A 49 53.74 -9.67 -25.69
CA GLN A 49 52.33 -9.99 -25.47
C GLN A 49 51.51 -9.26 -26.55
N TRP A 50 51.18 -9.94 -27.65
CA TRP A 50 50.47 -9.37 -28.81
C TRP A 50 48.96 -9.16 -28.55
N HIS A 51 48.45 -9.61 -27.40
CA HIS A 51 47.06 -9.46 -27.00
C HIS A 51 46.91 -8.40 -25.90
N ALA A 52 45.97 -7.47 -26.08
CA ALA A 52 45.65 -6.47 -25.07
C ALA A 52 45.18 -7.14 -23.76
N PRO A 53 45.66 -6.70 -22.59
CA PRO A 53 45.24 -7.26 -21.31
C PRO A 53 43.75 -6.96 -21.09
N LYS A 54 42.94 -8.02 -20.97
CA LYS A 54 41.50 -7.91 -20.71
C LYS A 54 41.27 -7.39 -19.29
N LYS A 55 40.92 -6.12 -19.15
CA LYS A 55 40.47 -5.55 -17.87
C LYS A 55 39.12 -6.17 -17.51
N ALA A 56 38.96 -6.64 -16.27
CA ALA A 56 37.66 -7.13 -15.79
C ALA A 56 36.64 -5.98 -15.82
N PHE A 57 35.54 -6.19 -16.53
CA PHE A 57 34.44 -5.22 -16.61
C PHE A 57 33.82 -5.04 -15.22
N ARG A 58 33.81 -3.79 -14.72
CA ARG A 58 33.19 -3.42 -13.45
C ARG A 58 32.16 -2.31 -13.70
N PRO A 59 30.86 -2.64 -13.84
CA PRO A 59 29.80 -1.67 -14.11
C PRO A 59 29.65 -0.60 -13.00
N THR A 60 30.25 -0.84 -11.83
CA THR A 60 30.11 -0.03 -10.63
C THR A 60 31.31 0.87 -10.35
N ALA A 61 32.34 0.86 -11.20
CA ALA A 61 33.65 1.45 -10.93
C ALA A 61 33.71 2.99 -10.90
N GLY A 62 32.64 3.70 -11.28
CA GLY A 62 32.61 5.16 -11.35
C GLY A 62 31.49 5.84 -10.56
N LEU A 63 30.64 5.09 -9.86
CA LEU A 63 29.51 5.68 -9.12
C LEU A 63 29.81 5.71 -7.61
N THR A 64 29.71 6.90 -7.02
CA THR A 64 29.73 7.05 -5.57
C THR A 64 28.59 6.24 -4.94
N PRO A 65 28.76 5.66 -3.75
CA PRO A 65 27.71 4.88 -3.08
C PRO A 65 26.46 5.72 -2.75
N TYR A 66 26.58 7.05 -2.74
CA TYR A 66 25.45 7.96 -2.55
C TYR A 66 24.59 8.07 -3.81
N GLU A 67 25.20 8.30 -4.97
CA GLU A 67 24.47 8.40 -6.25
C GLU A 67 23.69 7.11 -6.57
N LYS A 68 24.25 5.94 -6.23
CA LYS A 68 23.55 4.66 -6.37
C LYS A 68 22.27 4.63 -5.53
N ARG A 69 22.35 5.02 -4.25
CA ARG A 69 21.19 5.08 -3.34
C ARG A 69 20.16 6.11 -3.78
N VAL A 70 20.58 7.25 -4.33
CA VAL A 70 19.66 8.27 -4.85
C VAL A 70 18.90 7.75 -6.07
N LYS A 71 19.60 7.10 -7.02
CA LYS A 71 18.99 6.46 -8.20
C LYS A 71 18.01 5.36 -7.80
N GLU A 72 18.40 4.51 -6.85
CA GLU A 72 17.53 3.46 -6.30
C GLU A 72 16.28 4.03 -5.62
N ARG A 73 16.43 5.07 -4.79
CA ARG A 73 15.28 5.75 -4.15
C ARG A 73 14.34 6.38 -5.17
N ALA A 74 14.89 7.03 -6.21
CA ALA A 74 14.08 7.61 -7.28
C ALA A 74 13.32 6.53 -8.05
N ALA A 75 13.97 5.42 -8.40
CA ALA A 75 13.32 4.28 -9.06
C ALA A 75 12.22 3.67 -8.17
N LEU A 76 12.48 3.47 -6.88
CA LEU A 76 11.48 2.96 -5.93
C LEU A 76 10.31 3.92 -5.75
N ALA A 77 10.55 5.24 -5.74
CA ALA A 77 9.49 6.24 -5.67
C ALA A 77 8.58 6.18 -6.91
N GLN A 78 9.16 6.05 -8.10
CA GLN A 78 8.42 5.89 -9.35
C GLN A 78 7.59 4.60 -9.38
N ILE A 79 8.16 3.49 -8.91
CA ILE A 79 7.44 2.20 -8.83
C ILE A 79 6.27 2.30 -7.85
N LYS A 80 6.49 2.89 -6.67
CA LYS A 80 5.45 3.06 -5.64
C LYS A 80 4.35 4.01 -6.09
N ALA A 81 4.67 5.07 -6.84
CA ALA A 81 3.66 5.96 -7.41
C ALA A 81 2.73 5.19 -8.36
N LYS A 82 3.30 4.44 -9.31
CA LYS A 82 2.53 3.58 -10.22
C LYS A 82 1.72 2.51 -9.48
N GLU A 83 2.26 1.93 -8.41
CA GLU A 83 1.53 0.95 -7.60
C GLU A 83 0.33 1.57 -6.87
N ARG A 84 0.48 2.80 -6.38
CA ARG A 84 -0.60 3.55 -5.72
C ARG A 84 -1.71 3.90 -6.71
N GLU A 85 -1.36 4.44 -7.87
CA GLU A 85 -2.32 4.76 -8.95
C GLU A 85 -3.16 3.52 -9.32
N LEU A 86 -2.51 2.36 -9.51
CA LEU A 86 -3.21 1.11 -9.84
C LEU A 86 -4.10 0.58 -8.69
N LYS A 87 -3.76 0.86 -7.43
CA LYS A 87 -4.57 0.48 -6.26
C LYS A 87 -5.76 1.41 -6.12
N GLU A 88 -5.54 2.72 -6.24
CA GLU A 88 -6.57 3.75 -6.17
C GLU A 88 -7.65 3.52 -7.25
N GLU A 89 -7.26 3.27 -8.50
CA GLU A 89 -8.23 2.96 -9.57
C GLU A 89 -9.07 1.70 -9.28
N LYS A 90 -8.46 0.67 -8.68
CA LYS A 90 -9.19 -0.56 -8.30
C LYS A 90 -10.17 -0.30 -7.18
N GLU A 91 -9.76 0.48 -6.18
CA GLU A 91 -10.60 0.86 -5.05
C GLU A 91 -11.75 1.76 -5.48
N GLU A 92 -11.52 2.70 -6.39
CA GLU A 92 -12.57 3.56 -6.95
C GLU A 92 -13.60 2.74 -7.70
N LYS A 93 -13.17 1.82 -8.59
CA LYS A 93 -14.07 0.89 -9.28
C LYS A 93 -14.89 0.05 -8.29
N ARG A 94 -14.28 -0.38 -7.18
CA ARG A 94 -14.97 -1.11 -6.11
C ARG A 94 -15.97 -0.23 -5.36
N LYS A 95 -15.59 1.00 -5.00
CA LYS A 95 -16.46 1.99 -4.33
C LYS A 95 -17.67 2.32 -5.19
N GLN A 96 -17.46 2.65 -6.48
CA GLN A 96 -18.53 2.89 -7.44
C GLN A 96 -19.54 1.73 -7.52
N ARG A 97 -19.06 0.48 -7.54
CA ARG A 97 -19.94 -0.70 -7.51
C ARG A 97 -20.74 -0.79 -6.22
N ILE A 98 -20.10 -0.57 -5.08
CA ILE A 98 -20.76 -0.61 -3.76
C ILE A 98 -21.83 0.48 -3.68
N ASP A 99 -21.52 1.69 -4.12
CA ASP A 99 -22.45 2.82 -4.06
C ASP A 99 -23.64 2.62 -5.01
N ALA A 100 -23.40 2.08 -6.21
CA ALA A 100 -24.48 1.68 -7.12
C ALA A 100 -25.40 0.62 -6.51
N ILE A 101 -24.85 -0.37 -5.80
CA ILE A 101 -25.66 -1.40 -5.11
C ILE A 101 -26.47 -0.77 -3.96
N ARG A 102 -25.85 0.10 -3.16
CA ARG A 102 -26.53 0.82 -2.07
C ARG A 102 -27.67 1.68 -2.59
N ALA A 103 -27.43 2.46 -3.64
CA ALA A 103 -28.45 3.29 -4.28
C ALA A 103 -29.62 2.45 -4.79
N LYS A 104 -29.35 1.30 -5.44
CA LYS A 104 -30.41 0.38 -5.89
C LYS A 104 -31.23 -0.20 -4.73
N ARG A 105 -30.59 -0.50 -3.59
CA ARG A 105 -31.31 -1.00 -2.40
C ARG A 105 -32.18 0.10 -1.78
N ALA A 106 -31.64 1.29 -1.59
CA ALA A 106 -32.40 2.44 -1.08
C ALA A 106 -33.63 2.75 -1.96
N GLN A 107 -33.45 2.80 -3.28
CA GLN A 107 -34.58 3.00 -4.21
C GLN A 107 -35.64 1.90 -4.14
N LYS A 108 -35.24 0.64 -3.94
CA LYS A 108 -36.19 -0.46 -3.74
C LYS A 108 -36.95 -0.32 -2.43
N GLU A 109 -36.27 -0.02 -1.34
CA GLU A 109 -36.90 0.19 -0.03
C GLU A 109 -37.88 1.36 -0.04
N GLU A 110 -37.55 2.46 -0.73
CA GLU A 110 -38.46 3.59 -0.92
C GLU A 110 -39.70 3.18 -1.72
N LYS A 111 -39.53 2.50 -2.86
CA LYS A 111 -40.65 1.99 -3.68
C LYS A 111 -41.54 1.06 -2.88
N GLU A 112 -40.97 0.07 -2.20
CA GLU A 112 -41.72 -0.87 -1.36
C GLU A 112 -42.48 -0.17 -0.21
N ARG A 113 -41.92 0.91 0.35
CA ARG A 113 -42.65 1.72 1.35
C ARG A 113 -43.87 2.39 0.74
N TYR A 114 -43.72 2.99 -0.43
CA TYR A 114 -44.86 3.62 -1.13
C TYR A 114 -45.91 2.58 -1.55
N GLU A 115 -45.49 1.42 -2.05
CA GLU A 115 -46.38 0.32 -2.42
C GLU A 115 -47.16 -0.20 -1.21
N LYS A 116 -46.49 -0.47 -0.08
CA LYS A 116 -47.15 -0.90 1.17
C LYS A 116 -48.15 0.15 1.69
N MET A 117 -47.86 1.43 1.50
CA MET A 117 -48.79 2.50 1.87
C MET A 117 -50.01 2.54 0.93
N ALA A 118 -49.79 2.37 -0.39
CA ALA A 118 -50.85 2.28 -1.37
C ALA A 118 -51.75 1.07 -1.13
N GLU A 119 -51.17 -0.11 -0.89
CA GLU A 119 -51.88 -1.34 -0.54
C GLU A 119 -52.73 -1.17 0.73
N LYS A 120 -52.18 -0.57 1.78
CA LYS A 120 -52.94 -0.27 3.02
C LYS A 120 -54.15 0.61 2.73
N MET A 121 -54.01 1.64 1.92
CA MET A 121 -55.12 2.52 1.55
C MET A 121 -56.13 1.83 0.64
N HIS A 122 -55.66 1.03 -0.32
CA HIS A 122 -56.50 0.24 -1.21
C HIS A 122 -57.32 -0.80 -0.43
N ARG A 123 -56.69 -1.53 0.50
CA ARG A 123 -57.37 -2.46 1.41
C ARG A 123 -58.45 -1.75 2.22
N LYS A 124 -58.14 -0.59 2.81
CA LYS A 124 -59.13 0.23 3.53
C LYS A 124 -60.30 0.64 2.64
N ARG A 125 -60.06 1.00 1.38
CA ARG A 125 -61.11 1.36 0.42
C ARG A 125 -62.01 0.17 0.10
N VAL A 126 -61.43 -0.99 -0.22
CA VAL A 126 -62.17 -2.22 -0.51
C VAL A 126 -62.98 -2.67 0.71
N GLU A 127 -62.41 -2.63 1.91
CA GLU A 127 -63.16 -2.96 3.14
C GLU A 127 -64.33 -2.00 3.38
N ARG A 128 -64.15 -0.70 3.14
CA ARG A 128 -65.25 0.29 3.25
C ARG A 128 -66.38 0.00 2.26
N LEU A 129 -66.04 -0.34 1.01
CA LEU A 129 -67.03 -0.72 -0.01
C LEU A 129 -67.80 -1.98 0.41
N LYS A 130 -67.11 -3.04 0.82
CA LYS A 130 -67.73 -4.27 1.32
C LYS A 130 -68.68 -4.03 2.50
N ARG A 131 -68.34 -3.12 3.42
CA ARG A 131 -69.23 -2.75 4.54
C ARG A 131 -70.47 -1.97 4.07
N LYS A 132 -70.31 -1.07 3.09
CA LYS A 132 -71.44 -0.34 2.50
C LYS A 132 -72.37 -1.27 1.73
N GLU A 133 -71.82 -2.18 0.93
CA GLU A 133 -72.59 -3.20 0.20
C GLU A 133 -73.37 -4.09 1.16
N LYS A 134 -72.75 -4.56 2.26
CA LYS A 134 -73.44 -5.30 3.32
C LYS A 134 -74.59 -4.49 3.92
N ARG A 135 -74.37 -3.22 4.24
CA ARG A 135 -75.40 -2.35 4.82
C ARG A 135 -76.53 -2.08 3.84
N ASN A 136 -76.23 -1.71 2.60
CA ASN A 136 -77.22 -1.43 1.57
C ASN A 136 -78.04 -2.68 1.24
N LYS A 137 -77.42 -3.86 1.25
CA LYS A 137 -78.14 -5.13 1.10
C LYS A 137 -79.10 -5.42 2.25
N LEU A 138 -78.85 -4.93 3.46
CA LEU A 138 -79.76 -5.10 4.60
C LEU A 138 -80.89 -4.04 4.65
N LEU A 139 -80.66 -2.87 4.04
CA LEU A 139 -81.60 -1.74 4.05
C LEU A 139 -82.47 -1.65 2.79
N ASN A 140 -81.98 -2.16 1.66
CA ASN A 140 -82.65 -2.14 0.36
C ASN A 140 -82.97 -3.56 -0.15
N SER A 141 -82.99 -4.56 0.74
CA SER A 141 -83.58 -5.89 0.49
C SER A 141 -85.04 -5.92 0.89
#